data_AF-A0A7R9XQX9-F1
#
_entry.id   AF-A0A7R9XQX9-F1
#
_cell.length_a   1.000
_cell.length_b   1.000
_cell.length_c   1.000
_cell.angle_alpha   90.00
_cell.angle_beta   90.00
_cell.angle_gamma   90.00
#
_symmetry.space_group_name_H-M   'P 1'
#
loop_
_entity.id
_entity.type
_entity.pdbx_description
1 polymer ?
#
loop_
_entity_poly.entity_id
_entity_poly.type
_entity_poly.pdbx_seq_one_letter_code
_entity_poly.pdbx_strand_id
1 'polypeptide(L)'
;SECERLTLLASESTCPRGLKVRYAFKAGVYAEFRQDWTTAVRRYRLAYDSIPDVTPDVTPQDVIETLEVSQVLHVKLCVLLLHSGSSVEAVHQIEEHMRRWSTAPLKALPREALPTFHRWRSHQYDVFGDLLNGRLPAPAPVGTPRTHLPAFYFHAAAHCSIERRQAFDTVVDSNEVPEMEVKVEHASFVGQLKVAGTDDEPLTAEQYMTYLRVKDTRDDISRETIELLTKAHDHYKTNSAGTAGG
;
A
#
# COMPACT_ATOMS: atom_id res chain seq x y z
N SER A 1 29.73 11.25 -4.20
CA SER A 1 29.30 9.93 -3.68
C SER A 1 28.22 9.33 -4.60
N GLU A 2 27.95 8.02 -4.56
CA GLU A 2 26.89 7.39 -5.39
C GLU A 2 25.50 8.01 -5.11
N CYS A 3 25.23 8.41 -3.87
CA CYS A 3 24.01 9.13 -3.49
C CYS A 3 23.86 10.50 -4.15
N GLU A 4 24.94 11.26 -4.26
CA GLU A 4 24.94 12.54 -4.98
C GLU A 4 24.72 12.34 -6.47
N ARG A 5 25.33 11.31 -7.07
CA ARG A 5 25.12 10.96 -8.47
C ARG A 5 23.66 10.62 -8.76
N LEU A 6 23.04 9.77 -7.95
CA LEU A 6 21.62 9.40 -8.08
C LEU A 6 20.68 10.58 -7.83
N THR A 7 21.03 11.44 -6.86
CA THR A 7 20.32 12.69 -6.60
C THR A 7 20.31 13.57 -7.85
N LEU A 8 21.48 13.73 -8.49
CA LEU A 8 21.64 14.58 -9.67
C LEU A 8 20.77 14.04 -10.81
N LEU A 9 20.83 12.74 -11.09
CA LEU A 9 19.98 12.07 -12.09
C LEU A 9 18.48 12.21 -11.80
N ALA A 10 18.06 12.17 -10.53
CA ALA A 10 16.66 12.38 -10.16
C ALA A 10 16.21 13.85 -10.31
N SER A 11 17.16 14.80 -10.27
CA SER A 11 16.88 16.24 -10.37
C SER A 11 16.89 16.78 -11.80
N GLU A 12 17.42 16.01 -12.77
CA GLU A 12 17.43 16.37 -14.18
C GLU A 12 16.00 16.50 -14.72
N SER A 13 15.72 17.61 -15.40
CA SER A 13 14.39 17.90 -15.98
C SER A 13 14.00 16.94 -17.10
N THR A 14 14.98 16.32 -17.74
CA THR A 14 14.82 15.35 -18.84
C THR A 14 14.68 13.92 -18.35
N CYS A 15 14.85 13.65 -17.05
CA CYS A 15 14.76 12.30 -16.50
C CYS A 15 13.32 11.77 -16.58
N PRO A 16 13.07 10.63 -17.27
CA PRO A 16 11.76 10.01 -17.29
C PRO A 16 11.23 9.76 -15.88
N ARG A 17 9.93 10.01 -15.66
CA ARG A 17 9.29 9.92 -14.33
C ARG A 17 9.57 8.60 -13.61
N GLY A 18 9.46 7.47 -14.31
CA GLY A 18 9.75 6.14 -13.73
C GLY A 18 11.20 5.97 -13.27
N LEU A 19 12.17 6.53 -14.01
CA LEU A 19 13.57 6.53 -13.60
C LEU A 19 13.82 7.48 -12.42
N LYS A 20 13.13 8.63 -12.39
CA LYS A 20 13.20 9.58 -11.28
C LYS A 20 12.74 8.97 -9.95
N VAL A 21 11.63 8.23 -9.94
CA VAL A 21 11.16 7.50 -8.75
C VAL A 21 12.25 6.54 -8.25
N ARG A 22 12.82 5.74 -9.15
CA ARG A 22 13.87 4.76 -8.82
C ARG A 22 15.14 5.40 -8.27
N TYR A 23 15.63 6.47 -8.92
CA TYR A 23 16.84 7.16 -8.47
C TYR A 23 16.65 7.85 -7.13
N ALA A 24 15.51 8.53 -6.92
CA ALA A 24 15.19 9.17 -5.65
C ALA A 24 15.02 8.13 -4.53
N PHE A 25 14.39 6.99 -4.79
CA PHE A 25 14.29 5.88 -3.83
C PHE A 25 15.67 5.35 -3.45
N LYS A 26 16.53 5.03 -4.43
CA LYS A 26 17.90 4.53 -4.16
C LYS A 26 18.74 5.54 -3.37
N ALA A 27 18.61 6.83 -3.67
CA ALA A 27 19.25 7.89 -2.88
C ALA A 27 18.71 7.95 -1.44
N GLY A 28 17.40 7.74 -1.24
CA GLY A 28 16.77 7.63 0.08
C GLY A 28 17.29 6.44 0.89
N VAL A 29 17.38 5.26 0.27
CA VAL A 29 17.94 4.05 0.89
C VAL A 29 19.39 4.28 1.33
N TYR A 30 20.21 4.91 0.49
CA TYR A 30 21.60 5.22 0.87
C TYR A 30 21.67 6.16 2.07
N ALA A 31 20.83 7.21 2.11
CA ALA A 31 20.75 8.12 3.24
C ALA A 31 20.29 7.40 4.52
N GLU A 32 19.33 6.48 4.41
CA GLU A 32 18.85 5.63 5.51
C GLU A 32 20.00 4.76 6.09
N PHE A 33 20.79 4.11 5.23
CA PHE A 33 21.97 3.34 5.67
C PHE A 33 23.04 4.20 6.36
N ARG A 34 23.12 5.48 6.00
CA ARG A 34 24.01 6.46 6.63
C ARG A 34 23.41 7.06 7.90
N GLN A 35 22.21 6.64 8.30
CA GLN A 35 21.44 7.21 9.41
C GLN A 35 21.16 8.72 9.25
N ASP A 36 21.21 9.22 8.02
CA ASP A 36 20.79 10.59 7.69
C ASP A 36 19.28 10.58 7.41
N TRP A 37 18.51 10.54 8.49
CA TRP A 37 17.05 10.44 8.44
C TRP A 37 16.40 11.61 7.71
N THR A 38 16.93 12.82 7.91
CA THR A 38 16.42 14.04 7.26
C THR A 38 16.57 13.96 5.75
N THR A 39 17.74 13.55 5.26
CA THR A 39 17.93 13.33 3.82
C THR A 39 17.08 12.18 3.32
N ALA A 40 16.99 11.06 4.06
CA ALA A 40 16.17 9.91 3.67
C ALA A 40 14.69 10.31 3.46
N VAL A 41 14.08 11.02 4.41
CA VAL A 41 12.70 11.53 4.29
C VAL A 41 12.55 12.41 3.06
N ARG A 42 13.46 13.36 2.83
CA ARG A 42 13.41 14.25 1.66
C ARG A 42 13.47 13.47 0.34
N ARG A 43 14.31 12.44 0.26
CA ARG A 43 14.48 11.63 -0.96
C ARG A 43 13.29 10.70 -1.21
N TYR A 44 12.75 10.07 -0.16
CA TYR A 44 11.53 9.27 -0.31
C TYR A 44 10.32 10.14 -0.66
N ARG A 45 10.21 11.36 -0.12
CA ARG A 45 9.15 12.30 -0.53
C ARG A 45 9.27 12.66 -2.00
N LEU A 46 10.48 13.01 -2.46
CA LEU A 46 10.74 13.28 -3.89
C LEU A 46 10.35 12.08 -4.77
N ALA A 47 10.68 10.86 -4.35
CA ALA A 47 10.30 9.65 -5.07
C ALA A 47 8.77 9.48 -5.12
N TYR A 48 8.09 9.63 -3.98
CA TYR A 48 6.63 9.54 -3.87
C TYR A 48 5.90 10.57 -4.73
N ASP A 49 6.35 11.82 -4.69
CA ASP A 49 5.75 12.91 -5.47
C ASP A 49 6.01 12.75 -6.98
N SER A 50 7.04 12.00 -7.36
CA SER A 50 7.38 11.71 -8.76
C SER A 50 6.60 10.54 -9.35
N ILE A 51 5.81 9.82 -8.55
CA ILE A 51 4.94 8.73 -9.05
C ILE A 51 3.91 9.35 -10.01
N PRO A 52 3.78 8.84 -11.24
CA PRO A 52 2.78 9.33 -12.19
C PRO A 52 1.37 9.03 -11.69
N ASP A 53 0.43 9.92 -12.01
CA ASP A 53 -0.98 9.64 -11.77
C ASP A 53 -1.48 8.54 -12.73
N VAL A 54 -2.48 7.78 -12.29
CA VAL A 54 -3.13 6.76 -13.11
C VAL A 54 -3.94 7.44 -14.21
N THR A 55 -3.70 7.04 -15.45
CA THR A 55 -4.42 7.49 -16.65
C THR A 55 -5.28 6.37 -17.24
N PRO A 56 -6.25 6.64 -18.11
CA PRO A 56 -7.12 5.60 -18.68
C PRO A 56 -6.43 4.63 -19.66
N ASP A 57 -5.25 4.98 -20.18
CA ASP A 57 -4.50 4.25 -21.20
C ASP A 57 -3.50 3.23 -20.64
N VAL A 58 -3.31 3.17 -19.32
CA VAL A 58 -2.42 2.19 -18.70
C VAL A 58 -3.12 0.84 -18.49
N THR A 59 -2.35 -0.26 -18.51
CA THR A 59 -2.91 -1.59 -18.31
C THR A 59 -3.35 -1.79 -16.86
N PRO A 60 -4.27 -2.73 -16.56
CA PRO A 60 -4.65 -3.04 -15.18
C PRO A 60 -3.45 -3.44 -14.31
N GLN A 61 -2.45 -4.10 -14.90
CA GLN A 61 -1.22 -4.45 -14.19
C GLN A 61 -0.41 -3.19 -13.85
N ASP A 62 -0.21 -2.26 -14.79
CA ASP A 62 0.48 -0.98 -14.54
C ASP A 62 -0.18 -0.16 -13.41
N VAL A 63 -1.52 -0.16 -13.35
CA VAL A 63 -2.26 0.52 -12.28
C VAL A 63 -1.95 -0.09 -10.92
N ILE A 64 -2.01 -1.42 -10.80
CA ILE A 64 -1.72 -2.12 -9.54
C ILE A 64 -0.23 -1.97 -9.16
N GLU A 65 0.68 -2.05 -10.12
CA GLU A 65 2.11 -1.79 -9.91
C GLU A 65 2.35 -0.38 -9.36
N THR A 66 1.67 0.62 -9.93
CA THR A 66 1.74 2.01 -9.45
C THR A 66 1.28 2.12 -8.00
N LEU A 67 0.19 1.44 -7.64
CA LEU A 67 -0.32 1.38 -6.27
C LEU A 67 0.68 0.72 -5.31
N GLU A 68 1.29 -0.41 -5.70
CA GLU A 68 2.29 -1.10 -4.87
C GLU A 68 3.58 -0.29 -4.69
N VAL A 69 4.08 0.36 -5.74
CA VAL A 69 5.22 1.29 -5.64
C VAL A 69 4.89 2.46 -4.71
N SER A 70 3.67 3.00 -4.82
CA SER A 70 3.21 4.09 -3.94
C SER A 70 3.15 3.66 -2.49
N GLN A 71 2.72 2.43 -2.21
CA GLN A 71 2.70 1.83 -0.87
C GLN A 71 4.11 1.72 -0.29
N VAL A 72 5.08 1.19 -1.04
CA VAL A 72 6.47 1.03 -0.54
C VAL A 72 7.03 2.37 -0.07
N LEU A 73 6.83 3.42 -0.86
CA LEU A 73 7.29 4.78 -0.55
C LEU A 73 6.50 5.41 0.61
N HIS A 74 5.19 5.26 0.61
CA HIS A 74 4.30 5.73 1.67
C HIS A 74 4.67 5.13 3.04
N VAL A 75 4.83 3.81 3.10
CA VAL A 75 5.21 3.10 4.34
C VAL A 75 6.58 3.54 4.83
N LYS A 76 7.58 3.70 3.95
CA LYS A 76 8.89 4.25 4.31
C LYS A 76 8.79 5.63 4.94
N LEU A 77 7.95 6.52 4.39
CA LEU A 77 7.72 7.84 4.97
C LEU A 77 7.07 7.75 6.35
N CYS A 78 6.01 6.95 6.51
CA CYS A 78 5.34 6.78 7.81
C CYS A 78 6.28 6.21 8.87
N VAL A 79 7.09 5.20 8.53
CA VAL A 79 8.10 4.62 9.45
C VAL A 79 9.08 5.68 9.93
N LEU A 80 9.62 6.51 9.03
CA LEU A 80 10.59 7.54 9.38
C LEU A 80 9.96 8.67 10.21
N LEU A 81 8.76 9.13 9.83
CA LEU A 81 8.02 10.16 10.57
C LEU A 81 7.67 9.70 11.99
N LEU A 82 7.22 8.46 12.14
CA LEU A 82 6.95 7.88 13.45
C LEU A 82 8.24 7.67 14.25
N HIS A 83 9.35 7.34 13.59
CA HIS A 83 10.66 7.24 14.24
C HIS A 83 11.15 8.59 14.79
N SER A 84 10.86 9.69 14.12
CA SER A 84 11.19 11.04 14.62
C SER A 84 10.17 11.60 15.63
N GLY A 85 9.14 10.85 16.01
CA GLY A 85 8.06 11.31 16.90
C GLY A 85 7.02 12.20 16.22
N SER A 86 7.05 12.30 14.89
CA SER A 86 6.16 13.12 14.07
C SER A 86 4.87 12.35 13.71
N SER A 87 4.10 11.96 14.73
CA SER A 87 2.87 11.15 14.54
C SER A 87 1.79 11.89 13.75
N VAL A 88 1.69 13.21 13.93
CA VAL A 88 0.70 14.05 13.22
C VAL A 88 0.98 14.04 11.72
N GLU A 89 2.25 14.19 11.33
CA GLU A 89 2.69 14.16 9.94
C GLU A 89 2.54 12.76 9.33
N ALA A 90 2.73 11.69 10.13
CA ALA A 90 2.47 10.33 9.68
C ALA A 90 0.98 10.08 9.41
N VAL A 91 0.09 10.59 10.28
CA VAL A 91 -1.38 10.56 10.08
C VAL A 91 -1.75 11.36 8.83
N HIS A 92 -1.21 12.56 8.66
CA HIS A 92 -1.46 13.36 7.45
C HIS A 92 -1.00 12.64 6.18
N GLN A 93 0.14 11.93 6.23
CA GLN A 93 0.67 11.18 5.11
C GLN A 93 -0.24 10.01 4.69
N ILE A 94 -0.88 9.27 5.62
CA ILE A 94 -1.85 8.21 5.24
C ILE A 94 -3.15 8.81 4.72
N GLU A 95 -3.63 9.91 5.31
CA GLU A 95 -4.84 10.59 4.83
C GLU A 95 -4.68 11.07 3.39
N GLU A 96 -3.57 11.74 3.09
CA GLU A 96 -3.26 12.22 1.76
C GLU A 96 -3.01 11.07 0.76
N HIS A 97 -2.33 10.01 1.21
CA HIS A 97 -2.11 8.83 0.39
C HIS A 97 -3.42 8.17 -0.04
N MET A 98 -4.32 7.92 0.91
CA MET A 98 -5.61 7.30 0.64
C MET A 98 -6.51 8.21 -0.19
N ARG A 99 -6.42 9.54 -0.01
CA ARG A 99 -7.14 10.52 -0.82
C ARG A 99 -6.65 10.48 -2.28
N ARG A 100 -5.33 10.51 -2.50
CA ARG A 100 -4.71 10.53 -3.84
C ARG A 100 -5.14 9.33 -4.68
N TRP A 101 -5.16 8.14 -4.09
CA TRP A 101 -5.43 6.89 -4.79
C TRP A 101 -6.88 6.39 -4.70
N SER A 102 -7.80 7.24 -4.22
CA SER A 102 -9.21 6.86 -4.01
C SER A 102 -10.03 6.69 -5.29
N THR A 103 -9.79 7.54 -6.29
CA THR A 103 -10.72 7.72 -7.42
C THR A 103 -10.15 7.32 -8.78
N ALA A 104 -8.94 7.77 -9.12
CA ALA A 104 -8.36 7.52 -10.44
C ALA A 104 -8.11 6.02 -10.70
N PRO A 105 -7.50 5.25 -9.78
CA PRO A 105 -7.33 3.80 -9.96
C PRO A 105 -8.67 3.07 -10.06
N LEU A 106 -9.65 3.45 -9.23
CA LEU A 106 -10.98 2.86 -9.24
C LEU A 106 -11.69 3.01 -10.60
N LYS A 107 -11.45 4.11 -11.31
CA LYS A 107 -12.00 4.37 -12.65
C LYS A 107 -11.24 3.67 -13.77
N ALA A 108 -9.94 3.49 -13.62
CA ALA A 108 -9.08 2.88 -14.63
C ALA A 108 -9.14 1.34 -14.59
N LEU A 109 -9.40 0.76 -13.42
CA LEU A 109 -9.45 -0.69 -13.26
C LEU A 109 -10.77 -1.30 -13.76
N PRO A 110 -10.72 -2.43 -14.47
CA PRO A 110 -11.91 -3.22 -14.77
C PRO A 110 -12.49 -3.85 -13.50
N ARG A 111 -13.75 -4.28 -13.57
CA ARG A 111 -14.51 -4.80 -12.43
C ARG A 111 -13.82 -5.97 -11.73
N GLU A 112 -13.19 -6.85 -12.50
CA GLU A 112 -12.52 -8.04 -12.03
C GLU A 112 -11.22 -7.72 -11.27
N ALA A 113 -10.66 -6.51 -11.43
CA ALA A 113 -9.50 -6.05 -10.67
C ALA A 113 -9.87 -5.32 -9.37
N LEU A 114 -11.15 -4.97 -9.17
CA LEU A 114 -11.62 -4.25 -7.98
C LEU A 114 -11.36 -4.99 -6.65
N PRO A 115 -11.48 -6.32 -6.55
CA PRO A 115 -11.10 -7.03 -5.32
C PRO A 115 -9.63 -6.77 -4.94
N THR A 116 -8.74 -6.69 -5.92
CA THR A 116 -7.32 -6.39 -5.69
C THR A 116 -7.11 -4.95 -5.25
N PHE A 117 -7.85 -4.00 -5.82
CA PHE A 117 -7.81 -2.61 -5.37
C PHE A 117 -8.26 -2.47 -3.91
N HIS A 118 -9.37 -3.10 -3.52
CA HIS A 118 -9.84 -3.06 -2.13
C HIS A 118 -8.90 -3.81 -1.17
N ARG A 119 -8.23 -4.89 -1.62
CA ARG A 119 -7.13 -5.52 -0.88
C ARG A 119 -6.01 -4.54 -0.60
N TRP A 120 -5.54 -3.83 -1.64
CA TRP A 120 -4.50 -2.82 -1.50
C TRP A 120 -4.90 -1.72 -0.50
N ARG A 121 -6.15 -1.22 -0.57
CA ARG A 121 -6.68 -0.22 0.38
C ARG A 121 -6.72 -0.74 1.82
N SER A 122 -7.22 -1.96 2.01
CA SER A 122 -7.27 -2.60 3.34
C SER A 122 -5.88 -2.71 3.94
N HIS A 123 -4.92 -3.16 3.13
CA HIS A 123 -3.54 -3.32 3.54
C HIS A 123 -2.85 -2.00 3.92
N GLN A 124 -3.15 -0.87 3.25
CA GLN A 124 -2.59 0.43 3.65
C GLN A 124 -2.97 0.78 5.09
N TYR A 125 -4.25 0.60 5.44
CA TYR A 125 -4.74 0.88 6.77
C TYR A 125 -4.25 -0.12 7.82
N ASP A 126 -4.18 -1.42 7.50
CA ASP A 126 -3.66 -2.43 8.43
C ASP A 126 -2.20 -2.17 8.78
N VAL A 127 -1.34 -1.96 7.77
CA VAL A 127 0.07 -1.66 7.97
C VAL A 127 0.26 -0.37 8.78
N PHE A 128 -0.49 0.69 8.47
CA PHE A 128 -0.38 1.93 9.23
C PHE A 128 -0.87 1.77 10.68
N GLY A 129 -1.92 0.97 10.90
CA GLY A 129 -2.39 0.58 12.23
C GLY A 129 -1.31 -0.12 13.04
N ASP A 130 -0.64 -1.11 12.45
CA ASP A 130 0.48 -1.84 13.09
C ASP A 130 1.67 -0.90 13.38
N LEU A 131 2.01 0.00 12.45
CA LEU A 131 3.06 1.00 12.65
C LEU A 131 2.76 1.93 13.82
N LEU A 132 1.53 2.41 13.95
CA LEU A 132 1.11 3.23 15.09
C LEU A 132 1.11 2.41 16.38
N ASN A 133 0.65 1.16 16.34
CA ASN A 133 0.57 0.30 17.51
C ASN A 133 1.95 0.02 18.13
N GLY A 134 2.98 -0.12 17.28
CA GLY A 134 4.36 -0.26 17.74
C GLY A 134 4.98 1.01 18.34
N ARG A 135 4.28 2.14 18.30
CA ARG A 135 4.80 3.46 18.70
C ARG A 135 3.96 4.16 19.78
N LEU A 136 2.69 3.78 19.90
CA LEU A 136 1.77 4.33 20.89
C LEU A 136 1.89 3.55 22.21
N PRO A 137 1.95 4.22 23.38
CA PRO A 137 1.82 3.55 24.66
C PRO A 137 0.48 2.83 24.80
N ALA A 138 0.47 1.70 25.50
CA ALA A 138 -0.73 0.96 25.88
C ALA A 138 -0.90 0.99 27.42
N PRO A 139 -1.95 1.63 27.97
CA PRO A 139 -3.03 2.33 27.27
C PRO A 139 -2.60 3.67 26.66
N ALA A 140 -3.33 4.11 25.63
CA ALA A 140 -3.11 5.40 24.99
C ALA A 140 -3.37 6.57 25.97
N PRO A 141 -2.66 7.70 25.85
CA PRO A 141 -2.93 8.87 26.67
C PRO A 141 -4.38 9.37 26.57
N VAL A 142 -4.94 9.83 27.69
CA VAL A 142 -6.29 10.40 27.72
C VAL A 142 -6.38 11.58 26.76
N GLY A 143 -7.46 11.64 25.97
CA GLY A 143 -7.68 12.69 24.98
C GLY A 143 -6.97 12.47 23.64
N THR A 144 -6.27 11.34 23.44
CA THR A 144 -5.69 10.99 22.14
C THR A 144 -6.78 10.96 21.06
N PRO A 145 -6.63 11.71 19.95
CA PRO A 145 -7.61 11.71 18.87
C PRO A 145 -7.81 10.31 18.28
N ARG A 146 -9.03 9.99 17.83
CA ARG A 146 -9.32 8.67 17.23
C ARG A 146 -8.41 8.33 16.05
N THR A 147 -8.07 9.31 15.23
CA THR A 147 -7.15 9.17 14.09
C THR A 147 -5.70 8.88 14.50
N HIS A 148 -5.37 8.95 15.79
CA HIS A 148 -4.05 8.60 16.32
C HIS A 148 -4.08 7.26 17.05
N LEU A 149 -5.22 6.54 17.03
CA LEU A 149 -5.37 5.23 17.64
C LEU A 149 -5.28 4.13 16.56
N PRO A 150 -4.43 3.10 16.75
CA PRO A 150 -4.34 1.94 15.85
C PRO A 150 -5.70 1.32 15.48
N ALA A 151 -6.60 1.16 16.45
CA ALA A 151 -7.92 0.57 16.24
C ALA A 151 -8.77 1.29 15.17
N PHE A 152 -8.59 2.62 15.00
CA PHE A 152 -9.27 3.35 13.93
C PHE A 152 -8.89 2.81 12.56
N TYR A 153 -7.61 2.51 12.36
CA TYR A 153 -7.07 2.02 11.10
C TYR A 153 -7.37 0.54 10.88
N PHE A 154 -7.30 -0.31 11.91
CA PHE A 154 -7.75 -1.70 11.79
C PHE A 154 -9.24 -1.80 11.42
N HIS A 155 -10.07 -0.90 11.97
CA HIS A 155 -11.48 -0.84 11.58
C HIS A 155 -11.67 -0.36 10.13
N ALA A 156 -10.92 0.66 9.69
CA ALA A 156 -10.93 1.11 8.30
C ALA A 156 -10.43 0.01 7.33
N ALA A 157 -9.41 -0.75 7.72
CA ALA A 157 -8.91 -1.90 6.98
C ALA A 157 -9.99 -2.98 6.83
N ALA A 158 -10.69 -3.32 7.92
CA ALA A 158 -11.80 -4.27 7.90
C ALA A 158 -12.93 -3.80 6.97
N HIS A 159 -13.26 -2.52 6.99
CA HIS A 159 -14.25 -1.95 6.06
C HIS A 159 -13.83 -2.14 4.60
N CYS A 160 -12.57 -1.86 4.25
CA CYS A 160 -12.07 -2.13 2.89
C CYS A 160 -12.08 -3.63 2.54
N SER A 161 -11.86 -4.52 3.51
CA SER A 161 -11.98 -5.96 3.29
C SER A 161 -13.42 -6.41 3.02
N ILE A 162 -14.41 -5.77 3.65
CA ILE A 162 -15.83 -5.97 3.34
C ILE A 162 -16.15 -5.51 1.91
N GLU A 163 -15.65 -4.34 1.50
CA GLU A 163 -15.80 -3.87 0.10
C GLU A 163 -15.12 -4.83 -0.89
N ARG A 164 -13.93 -5.37 -0.54
CA ARG A 164 -13.24 -6.40 -1.33
C ARG A 164 -14.12 -7.62 -1.51
N ARG A 165 -14.78 -8.08 -0.45
CA ARG A 165 -15.69 -9.22 -0.51
C ARG A 165 -16.88 -8.96 -1.42
N GLN A 166 -17.50 -7.78 -1.31
CA GLN A 166 -18.60 -7.39 -2.19
C GLN A 166 -18.15 -7.41 -3.65
N ALA A 167 -17.02 -6.77 -3.97
CA ALA A 167 -16.46 -6.77 -5.33
C ALA A 167 -16.17 -8.19 -5.83
N PHE A 168 -15.60 -9.05 -4.98
CA PHE A 168 -15.28 -10.44 -5.31
C PHE A 168 -16.53 -11.25 -5.65
N ASP A 169 -17.54 -11.21 -4.78
CA ASP A 169 -18.80 -11.94 -4.97
C ASP A 169 -19.46 -11.52 -6.30
N THR A 170 -19.37 -10.24 -6.68
CA THR A 170 -19.93 -9.75 -7.95
C THR A 170 -19.25 -10.36 -9.19
N VAL A 171 -17.96 -10.71 -9.09
CA VAL A 171 -17.16 -11.27 -10.19
C VAL A 171 -17.30 -12.79 -10.26
N VAL A 172 -17.42 -13.47 -9.12
CA VAL A 172 -17.51 -14.94 -9.04
C VAL A 172 -18.86 -15.50 -9.50
N ASP A 173 -19.95 -14.74 -9.43
CA ASP A 173 -21.27 -15.17 -9.94
C ASP A 173 -21.34 -15.36 -11.48
N SER A 174 -20.22 -15.17 -12.19
CA SER A 174 -20.02 -15.64 -13.56
C SER A 174 -19.55 -17.11 -13.51
N ASN A 175 -20.45 -18.05 -13.80
CA ASN A 175 -20.39 -19.52 -13.56
C ASN A 175 -19.12 -20.32 -13.98
N GLU A 176 -18.04 -19.69 -14.43
CA GLU A 176 -16.78 -20.36 -14.77
C GLU A 176 -15.60 -19.67 -14.07
N VAL A 177 -14.97 -20.40 -13.13
CA VAL A 177 -13.64 -20.03 -12.63
C VAL A 177 -12.65 -20.35 -13.74
N PRO A 178 -11.94 -19.36 -14.30
CA PRO A 178 -11.04 -19.59 -15.41
C PRO A 178 -9.84 -20.39 -14.94
N GLU A 179 -9.36 -21.33 -15.75
CA GLU A 179 -8.09 -21.99 -15.48
C GLU A 179 -6.93 -21.09 -15.90
N MET A 180 -5.88 -21.08 -15.08
CA MET A 180 -4.65 -20.37 -15.38
C MET A 180 -3.73 -21.26 -16.22
N GLU A 181 -3.55 -20.91 -17.49
CA GLU A 181 -2.70 -21.69 -18.42
C GLU A 181 -1.20 -21.50 -18.18
N VAL A 182 -0.81 -20.37 -17.59
CA VAL A 182 0.59 -20.01 -17.36
C VAL A 182 0.93 -19.95 -15.87
N LYS A 183 2.09 -20.46 -15.48
CA LYS A 183 2.58 -20.22 -14.12
C LYS A 183 2.99 -18.75 -14.00
N VAL A 184 2.51 -18.06 -12.95
CA VAL A 184 2.80 -16.64 -12.70
C VAL A 184 3.86 -16.50 -11.61
N GLU A 185 4.83 -15.61 -11.80
CA GLU A 185 5.88 -15.27 -10.83
C GLU A 185 6.06 -13.74 -10.73
N HIS A 186 6.71 -13.27 -9.66
CA HIS A 186 7.15 -11.88 -9.58
C HIS A 186 8.33 -11.65 -10.54
N ALA A 187 8.34 -10.50 -11.22
CA ALA A 187 9.45 -10.05 -12.05
C ALA A 187 10.50 -9.29 -11.21
N SER A 188 11.53 -8.74 -11.87
CA SER A 188 12.62 -8.03 -11.17
C SER A 188 12.21 -6.74 -10.48
N PHE A 189 11.10 -6.12 -10.88
CA PHE A 189 10.64 -4.85 -10.31
C PHE A 189 9.39 -5.04 -9.44
N VAL A 190 9.26 -4.15 -8.44
CA VAL A 190 8.17 -4.19 -7.46
C VAL A 190 6.81 -4.20 -8.15
N GLY A 191 5.96 -5.16 -7.76
CA GLY A 191 4.61 -5.36 -8.26
C GLY A 191 4.48 -5.98 -9.64
N GLN A 192 5.58 -6.10 -10.38
CA GLN A 192 5.54 -6.73 -11.69
C GLN A 192 5.32 -8.22 -11.57
N LEU A 193 4.38 -8.71 -12.37
CA LEU A 193 4.14 -10.12 -12.58
C LEU A 193 4.55 -10.51 -13.99
N LYS A 194 5.08 -11.72 -14.11
CA LYS A 194 5.58 -12.30 -15.35
C LYS A 194 5.12 -13.73 -15.53
N VAL A 195 5.26 -14.21 -16.76
CA VAL A 195 5.21 -15.65 -17.05
C VAL A 195 6.45 -16.30 -16.44
N ALA A 196 6.26 -17.38 -15.67
CA ALA A 196 7.35 -18.11 -15.04
C ALA A 196 8.31 -18.69 -16.10
N GLY A 197 9.61 -18.62 -15.82
CA GLY A 197 10.65 -19.16 -16.72
C GLY A 197 11.00 -18.26 -17.91
N THR A 198 10.44 -17.06 -18.02
CA THR A 198 10.83 -16.06 -19.02
C THR A 198 11.75 -14.98 -18.43
N ASP A 199 12.42 -14.24 -19.31
CA ASP A 199 13.27 -13.08 -18.97
C ASP A 199 12.41 -11.83 -18.73
N ASP A 200 11.59 -11.88 -17.68
CA ASP A 200 10.65 -10.82 -17.26
C ASP A 200 9.60 -10.45 -18.33
N GLU A 201 9.13 -11.44 -19.10
CA GLU A 201 8.01 -11.23 -20.03
C GLU A 201 6.72 -10.98 -19.24
N PRO A 202 6.08 -9.79 -19.38
CA PRO A 202 4.90 -9.44 -18.60
C PRO A 202 3.70 -10.30 -19.01
N LEU A 203 2.75 -10.45 -18.09
CA LEU A 203 1.47 -11.06 -18.42
C LEU A 203 0.73 -10.20 -19.44
N THR A 204 0.05 -10.84 -20.40
CA THR A 204 -0.94 -10.12 -21.21
C THR A 204 -2.07 -9.61 -20.32
N ALA A 205 -2.82 -8.60 -20.77
CA ALA A 205 -3.95 -8.09 -20.01
C ALA A 205 -4.94 -9.22 -19.65
N GLU A 206 -5.21 -10.14 -20.57
CA GLU A 206 -6.07 -11.30 -20.35
C GLU A 206 -5.51 -12.27 -19.29
N GLN A 207 -4.23 -12.64 -19.39
CA GLN A 207 -3.56 -13.49 -18.40
C GLN A 207 -3.58 -12.85 -17.01
N TYR A 208 -3.33 -11.54 -16.93
CA TYR A 208 -3.38 -10.80 -15.68
C TYR A 208 -4.80 -10.79 -15.08
N MET A 209 -5.83 -10.57 -15.89
CA MET A 209 -7.22 -10.63 -15.42
C MET A 209 -7.59 -12.02 -14.90
N THR A 210 -7.19 -13.08 -15.61
CA THR A 210 -7.36 -14.46 -15.14
C THR A 210 -6.65 -14.69 -13.82
N TYR A 211 -5.42 -14.19 -13.67
CA TYR A 211 -4.65 -14.28 -12.41
C TYR A 211 -5.39 -13.64 -11.24
N LEU A 212 -5.93 -12.43 -11.43
CA LEU A 212 -6.67 -11.74 -10.37
C LEU A 212 -7.94 -12.48 -9.93
N ARG A 213 -8.59 -13.23 -10.84
CA ARG A 213 -9.81 -14.01 -10.53
C ARG A 213 -9.52 -15.27 -9.72
N VAL A 214 -8.33 -15.88 -9.88
CA VAL A 214 -8.00 -17.18 -9.26
C VAL A 214 -7.09 -17.07 -8.03
N LYS A 215 -6.40 -15.93 -7.84
CA LYS A 215 -5.43 -15.78 -6.75
C LYS A 215 -6.05 -15.69 -5.35
N ASP A 216 -7.32 -15.32 -5.27
CA ASP A 216 -8.02 -15.05 -4.01
C ASP A 216 -9.21 -16.00 -3.85
N THR A 217 -9.43 -16.49 -2.64
CA THR A 217 -10.64 -17.25 -2.31
C THR A 217 -11.59 -16.42 -1.45
N ARG A 218 -12.87 -16.80 -1.53
CA ARG A 218 -13.92 -16.25 -0.68
C ARG A 218 -13.52 -16.35 0.81
N ASP A 219 -13.07 -17.52 1.24
CA ASP A 219 -12.76 -17.80 2.64
C ASP A 219 -11.54 -17.02 3.15
N ASP A 220 -10.52 -16.80 2.33
CA ASP A 220 -9.36 -15.99 2.71
C ASP A 220 -9.75 -14.54 3.01
N ILE A 221 -10.65 -13.94 2.22
CA ILE A 221 -11.15 -12.58 2.46
C ILE A 221 -11.94 -12.50 3.77
N SER A 222 -12.77 -13.52 4.05
CA SER A 222 -13.54 -13.58 5.31
C SER A 222 -12.62 -13.68 6.52
N ARG A 223 -11.55 -14.47 6.43
CA ARG A 223 -10.56 -14.65 7.50
C ARG A 223 -9.85 -13.33 7.81
N GLU A 224 -9.35 -12.65 6.79
CA GLU A 224 -8.69 -11.33 6.93
C GLU A 224 -9.63 -10.31 7.59
N THR A 225 -10.91 -10.28 7.19
CA THR A 225 -11.90 -9.37 7.79
C THR A 225 -12.07 -9.62 9.29
N ILE A 226 -12.14 -10.89 9.70
CA ILE A 226 -12.26 -11.26 11.11
C ILE A 226 -11.00 -10.84 11.87
N GLU A 227 -9.81 -11.14 11.35
CA GLU A 227 -8.53 -10.77 11.96
C GLU A 227 -8.42 -9.26 12.19
N LEU A 228 -8.78 -8.44 11.20
CA LEU A 228 -8.76 -6.98 11.30
C LEU A 228 -9.75 -6.45 12.35
N LEU A 229 -10.96 -7.01 12.41
CA LEU A 229 -11.95 -6.66 13.44
C LEU A 229 -11.49 -7.07 14.84
N THR A 230 -10.84 -8.22 14.97
CA THR A 230 -10.24 -8.68 16.23
C THR A 230 -9.12 -7.73 16.68
N LYS A 231 -8.19 -7.35 15.79
CA LYS A 231 -7.15 -6.34 16.08
C LYS A 231 -7.77 -5.03 16.60
N ALA A 232 -8.82 -4.53 15.94
CA ALA A 232 -9.51 -3.31 16.33
C ALA A 232 -10.17 -3.43 17.72
N HIS A 233 -10.88 -4.53 17.95
CA HIS A 233 -11.59 -4.81 19.20
C HIS A 233 -10.62 -4.89 20.38
N ASP A 234 -9.54 -5.65 20.26
CA ASP A 234 -8.60 -5.89 21.36
C ASP A 234 -7.87 -4.61 21.77
N HIS A 235 -7.53 -3.76 20.80
CA HIS A 235 -6.95 -2.46 21.07
C HIS A 235 -7.95 -1.51 21.77
N TYR A 236 -9.22 -1.45 21.32
CA TYR A 236 -10.24 -0.65 22.02
C TYR A 236 -10.48 -1.13 23.45
N LYS A 237 -10.55 -2.45 23.66
CA LYS A 237 -10.72 -3.05 24.99
C LYS A 237 -9.59 -2.62 25.93
N THR A 238 -8.34 -2.70 25.48
CA THR A 238 -7.15 -2.30 26.25
C THR A 238 -7.21 -0.83 26.67
N ASN A 239 -7.62 0.06 25.76
CA ASN A 239 -7.72 1.49 26.07
C ASN A 239 -8.93 1.84 26.96
N SER A 240 -10.04 1.10 26.86
CA SER A 240 -11.21 1.29 27.73
C SER A 240 -10.97 0.83 29.17
N ALA A 241 -10.14 -0.19 29.37
CA ALA A 241 -9.75 -0.67 30.69
C ALA A 241 -8.84 0.33 31.42
N GLY A 242 -8.00 1.06 30.69
CA GLY A 242 -7.11 2.08 31.26
C GLY A 242 -7.83 3.32 31.82
N THR A 243 -9.03 3.62 31.35
CA THR A 243 -9.82 4.78 31.82
C THR A 243 -10.68 4.50 33.06
N ALA A 244 -10.87 3.24 33.44
CA ALA A 244 -11.73 2.84 34.56
C ALA A 244 -10.99 2.68 35.90
N GLY A 245 -9.66 2.82 35.92
CA GLY A 245 -8.80 2.57 37.09
C GLY A 245 -8.09 3.80 37.65
N GLY A 246 -8.52 5.01 37.30
CA GLY A 246 -7.95 6.29 37.78
C GLY A 246 -8.89 7.05 38.70
#